data_AF-A0A949B3D1-F1
#
_entry.id   AF-A0A949B3D1-F1
#
_cell.length_a   1.000
_cell.length_b   1.000
_cell.length_c   1.000
_cell.angle_alpha   90.00
_cell.angle_beta   90.00
_cell.angle_gamma   90.00
#
_symmetry.space_group_name_H-M   'P 1'
#
loop_
_entity.id
_entity.type
_entity.pdbx_description
1 polymer ?
#
loop_
_entity_poly.entity_id
_entity_poly.type
_entity_poly.pdbx_seq_one_letter_code
_entity_poly.pdbx_strand_id
1 'polypeptide(L)'
;MTAHPEPAVKDKKTINEKSTVENKIICIIDSQPIEDQTEIEYHNILPIAPDEKVNISNFATVCKKHHKELGQLSIKEYKALIEMEKFFKSAGLKKLNDVLKFKLTGKDTGTLMEFAIKDDGNEIKINSAISLPLSTCPSTGFKYFYAVLPVEYINNDEELQPRPLELRRLWDLYRHLLVNSQLTPSVCRLADNKIFLFDGQHKAAAQIWAGRKEIECKIYIKPALKVLKETNLVAHDKLRQMQFFTSVLINKWASIFAEEWKEY
;
A
#
# COMPACT_ATOMS: atom_id res chain seq x y z
N MET A 1 -23.71 10.23 10.01
CA MET A 1 -23.62 9.83 8.59
C MET A 1 -22.85 10.94 7.89
N THR A 2 -21.56 10.77 7.67
CA THR A 2 -20.79 11.75 6.89
C THR A 2 -21.21 11.57 5.44
N ALA A 3 -21.98 12.53 4.94
CA ALA A 3 -22.35 12.59 3.54
C ALA A 3 -21.08 12.64 2.68
N HIS A 4 -21.11 12.02 1.51
CA HIS A 4 -20.05 12.17 0.54
C HIS A 4 -19.88 13.66 0.22
N PRO A 5 -18.65 14.18 0.12
CA PRO A 5 -18.44 15.55 -0.29
C PRO A 5 -19.04 15.74 -1.68
N GLU A 6 -20.04 16.62 -1.80
CA GLU A 6 -20.60 16.98 -3.10
C GLU A 6 -19.86 18.18 -3.69
N PRO A 7 -19.56 18.18 -5.00
CA PRO A 7 -18.97 19.33 -5.64
C PRO A 7 -19.98 20.50 -5.68
N ALA A 8 -19.48 21.73 -5.59
CA ALA A 8 -20.34 22.90 -5.71
C ALA A 8 -21.02 22.95 -7.08
N VAL A 9 -22.23 23.52 -7.15
CA VAL A 9 -23.04 23.58 -8.38
C VAL A 9 -22.26 24.20 -9.55
N LYS A 10 -21.45 25.23 -9.27
CA LYS A 10 -20.59 25.90 -10.27
C LYS A 10 -19.53 24.98 -10.88
N ASP A 11 -19.09 23.95 -10.15
CA ASP A 11 -17.97 23.08 -10.55
C ASP A 11 -18.45 21.86 -11.36
N LYS A 12 -19.74 21.51 -11.27
CA LYS A 12 -20.36 20.39 -11.99
C LYS A 12 -20.16 20.48 -13.51
N LYS A 13 -20.25 21.69 -14.08
CA LYS A 13 -20.01 21.92 -15.51
C LYS A 13 -18.60 21.54 -15.92
N THR A 14 -17.60 21.98 -15.15
CA THR A 14 -16.19 21.65 -15.40
C THR A 14 -15.89 20.16 -15.25
N ILE A 15 -16.56 19.48 -14.31
CA ILE A 15 -16.40 18.03 -14.13
C ILE A 15 -17.02 17.25 -15.30
N ASN A 16 -18.18 17.69 -15.80
CA ASN A 16 -18.82 17.10 -16.98
C ASN A 16 -17.93 17.25 -18.23
N GLU A 17 -17.37 18.44 -18.46
CA GLU A 17 -16.46 18.72 -19.57
C GLU A 17 -15.22 17.80 -19.53
N LYS A 18 -14.61 17.62 -18.34
CA LYS A 18 -13.48 16.71 -18.14
C LYS A 18 -13.83 15.24 -18.37
N SER A 19 -15.08 14.87 -18.12
CA SER A 19 -15.56 13.49 -18.23
C SER A 19 -16.32 13.24 -19.54
N THR A 20 -16.16 14.13 -20.53
CA THR A 20 -16.76 13.98 -21.86
C THR A 20 -15.77 13.37 -22.82
N VAL A 21 -16.18 12.28 -23.49
CA VAL A 21 -15.44 11.63 -24.57
C VAL A 21 -16.36 11.55 -25.78
N GLU A 22 -15.89 11.97 -26.96
CA GLU A 22 -16.69 11.97 -28.20
C GLU A 22 -18.08 12.65 -28.04
N ASN A 23 -18.12 13.79 -27.36
CA ASN A 23 -19.33 14.57 -27.05
C ASN A 23 -20.36 13.87 -26.14
N LYS A 24 -20.00 12.78 -25.46
CA LYS A 24 -20.84 12.11 -24.47
C LYS A 24 -20.16 12.10 -23.10
N ILE A 25 -20.91 12.43 -22.06
CA ILE A 25 -20.43 12.30 -20.68
C ILE A 25 -20.37 10.80 -20.36
N ILE A 26 -19.23 10.35 -19.85
CA ILE A 26 -19.01 8.94 -19.53
C ILE A 26 -19.00 8.70 -18.02
N CYS A 27 -19.38 7.50 -17.62
CA CYS A 27 -19.16 7.01 -16.26
C CYS A 27 -17.71 6.57 -16.14
N ILE A 28 -16.95 7.14 -15.19
CA ILE A 28 -15.51 6.86 -15.03
C ILE A 28 -15.21 5.40 -14.63
N ILE A 29 -16.21 4.65 -14.14
CA ILE A 29 -16.02 3.28 -13.65
C ILE A 29 -15.85 2.29 -14.80
N ASP A 30 -16.74 2.36 -15.80
CA ASP A 30 -16.85 1.43 -16.93
C ASP A 30 -16.62 2.10 -18.30
N SER A 31 -16.39 3.41 -18.31
CA SER A 31 -16.20 4.25 -19.51
C SER A 31 -17.39 4.23 -20.48
N GLN A 32 -18.59 3.87 -20.00
CA GLN A 32 -19.80 3.89 -20.83
C GLN A 32 -20.46 5.28 -20.83
N PRO A 33 -21.09 5.70 -21.94
CA PRO A 33 -21.82 6.96 -21.98
C PRO A 33 -23.04 6.93 -21.04
N ILE A 34 -23.28 8.04 -20.34
CA ILE A 34 -24.49 8.26 -19.55
C ILE A 34 -25.49 8.99 -20.46
N GLU A 35 -26.52 8.27 -20.91
CA GLU A 35 -27.48 8.79 -21.89
C GLU A 35 -28.43 9.85 -21.30
N ASP A 36 -28.84 9.66 -20.04
CA ASP A 36 -29.75 10.57 -19.33
C ASP A 36 -28.96 11.48 -18.38
N GLN A 37 -29.09 12.80 -18.55
CA GLN A 37 -28.44 13.78 -17.69
C GLN A 37 -28.88 13.69 -16.22
N THR A 38 -30.07 13.16 -15.94
CA THR A 38 -30.59 12.97 -14.58
C THR A 38 -29.93 11.79 -13.84
N GLU A 39 -29.18 10.95 -14.56
CA GLU A 39 -28.46 9.80 -14.02
C GLU A 39 -26.97 10.10 -13.77
N ILE A 40 -26.54 11.35 -14.04
CA ILE A 40 -25.17 11.82 -13.78
C ILE A 40 -25.03 12.16 -12.29
N GLU A 41 -24.16 11.41 -11.62
CA GLU A 41 -23.75 11.66 -10.24
C GLU A 41 -22.24 12.01 -10.20
N TYR A 42 -21.79 12.57 -9.08
CA TYR A 42 -20.40 13.01 -8.90
C TYR A 42 -19.78 12.31 -7.70
N HIS A 43 -18.57 11.80 -7.86
CA HIS A 43 -17.86 11.13 -6.78
C HIS A 43 -16.38 11.49 -6.76
N ASN A 44 -15.78 11.46 -5.57
CA ASN A 44 -14.35 11.67 -5.41
C ASN A 44 -13.52 10.50 -5.97
N ILE A 45 -12.44 10.82 -6.67
CA ILE A 45 -11.52 9.87 -7.30
C ILE A 45 -10.63 9.22 -6.23
N LEU A 46 -9.95 10.05 -5.45
CA LEU A 46 -9.12 9.68 -4.30
C LEU A 46 -9.88 9.90 -2.99
N PRO A 47 -9.63 9.09 -1.94
CA PRO A 47 -10.13 9.39 -0.61
C PRO A 47 -9.64 10.77 -0.16
N ILE A 48 -10.52 11.53 0.48
CA ILE A 48 -10.22 12.88 0.98
C ILE A 48 -9.82 12.72 2.45
N ALA A 49 -8.63 13.20 2.82
CA ALA A 49 -8.22 13.20 4.21
C ALA A 49 -9.05 14.24 5.02
N PRO A 50 -9.22 14.05 6.35
CA PRO A 50 -10.07 14.93 7.17
C PRO A 50 -9.78 16.43 7.01
N ASP A 51 -8.50 16.81 6.88
CA ASP A 51 -8.07 18.20 6.80
C ASP A 51 -7.77 18.67 5.37
N GLU A 52 -8.04 17.84 4.37
CA GLU A 52 -7.73 18.15 2.97
C GLU A 52 -8.84 19.00 2.34
N LYS A 53 -8.45 20.14 1.75
CA LYS A 53 -9.39 20.97 1.00
C LYS A 53 -9.90 20.21 -0.22
N VAL A 54 -11.22 20.15 -0.35
CA VAL A 54 -11.91 19.54 -1.48
C VAL A 54 -11.49 20.24 -2.79
N ASN A 55 -10.82 19.50 -3.67
CA ASN A 55 -10.39 19.98 -4.97
C ASN A 55 -11.28 19.42 -6.09
N ILE A 56 -11.73 20.28 -7.00
CA ILE A 56 -12.55 19.92 -8.17
C ILE A 56 -11.85 18.88 -9.05
N SER A 57 -10.50 18.89 -9.11
CA SER A 57 -9.73 17.89 -9.86
C SER A 57 -9.89 16.47 -9.32
N ASN A 58 -10.33 16.32 -8.07
CA ASN A 58 -10.57 15.03 -7.44
C ASN A 58 -11.99 14.50 -7.68
N PHE A 59 -12.81 15.12 -8.53
CA PHE A 59 -14.15 14.62 -8.87
C PHE A 59 -14.23 14.11 -10.30
N ALA A 60 -15.06 13.09 -10.50
CA ALA A 60 -15.43 12.58 -11.81
C ALA A 60 -16.92 12.20 -11.84
N THR A 61 -17.47 12.07 -13.05
CA THR A 61 -18.85 11.62 -13.25
C THR A 61 -18.96 10.11 -13.13
N VAL A 62 -20.02 9.67 -12.45
CA VAL A 62 -20.43 8.26 -12.32
C VAL A 62 -21.92 8.16 -12.63
N CYS A 63 -22.37 7.03 -13.17
CA CYS A 63 -23.81 6.80 -13.29
C CYS A 63 -24.41 6.46 -11.93
N LYS A 64 -25.70 6.76 -11.74
CA LYS A 64 -26.44 6.51 -10.49
C LYS A 64 -26.35 5.08 -9.96
N LYS A 65 -26.27 4.09 -10.85
CA LYS A 65 -26.04 2.68 -10.48
C LYS A 65 -24.69 2.54 -9.76
N HIS A 66 -23.60 2.97 -10.39
CA HIS A 66 -22.27 2.87 -9.80
C HIS A 66 -22.11 3.76 -8.57
N HIS A 67 -22.78 4.93 -8.53
CA HIS A 67 -22.81 5.78 -7.35
C HIS A 67 -23.38 5.05 -6.11
N LYS A 68 -24.45 4.26 -6.29
CA LYS A 68 -25.02 3.43 -5.23
C LYS A 68 -24.08 2.29 -4.81
N GLU A 69 -23.39 1.66 -5.76
CA GLU A 69 -22.45 0.56 -5.50
C GLU A 69 -21.16 1.03 -4.81
N LEU A 70 -20.66 2.21 -5.18
CA LEU A 70 -19.50 2.86 -4.55
C LEU A 70 -19.71 3.00 -3.05
N GLY A 71 -20.92 3.41 -2.64
CA GLY A 71 -21.22 3.72 -1.25
C GLY A 71 -20.14 4.65 -0.70
N GLN A 72 -19.49 4.27 0.40
CA GLN A 72 -18.46 5.06 1.07
C GLN A 72 -17.07 5.09 0.39
N LEU A 73 -16.87 4.32 -0.67
CA LEU A 73 -15.56 4.15 -1.30
C LEU A 73 -15.31 5.23 -2.35
N SER A 74 -14.09 5.74 -2.41
CA SER A 74 -13.65 6.53 -3.56
C SER A 74 -13.64 5.68 -4.84
N ILE A 75 -13.67 6.33 -6.01
CA ILE A 75 -13.60 5.62 -7.30
C ILE A 75 -12.35 4.74 -7.39
N LYS A 76 -11.19 5.24 -6.91
CA LYS A 76 -9.93 4.48 -6.86
C LYS A 76 -10.05 3.25 -5.95
N GLU A 77 -10.65 3.41 -4.78
CA GLU A 77 -10.86 2.32 -3.83
C GLU A 77 -11.77 1.23 -4.42
N TYR A 78 -12.92 1.61 -4.99
CA TYR A 78 -13.86 0.65 -5.58
C TYR A 78 -13.25 -0.14 -6.74
N LYS A 79 -12.56 0.55 -7.65
CA LYS A 79 -11.83 -0.13 -8.75
C LYS A 79 -10.79 -1.11 -8.23
N ALA A 80 -10.02 -0.71 -7.21
CA ALA A 80 -9.02 -1.57 -6.60
C ALA A 80 -9.65 -2.77 -5.89
N LEU A 81 -10.79 -2.59 -5.21
CA LEU A 81 -11.50 -3.68 -4.54
C LEU A 81 -11.97 -4.74 -5.55
N ILE A 82 -12.64 -4.33 -6.63
CA ILE A 82 -13.07 -5.25 -7.69
C ILE A 82 -11.88 -6.00 -8.29
N GLU A 83 -10.79 -5.30 -8.55
CA GLU A 83 -9.56 -5.89 -9.09
C GLU A 83 -8.94 -6.89 -8.11
N MET A 84 -8.87 -6.56 -6.82
CA MET A 84 -8.41 -7.46 -5.76
C MET A 84 -9.30 -8.70 -5.67
N GLU A 85 -10.63 -8.54 -5.64
CA GLU A 85 -11.55 -9.68 -5.59
C GLU A 85 -11.36 -10.61 -6.79
N LYS A 86 -11.21 -10.05 -8.00
CA LYS A 86 -10.89 -10.84 -9.21
C LYS A 86 -9.56 -11.57 -9.07
N PHE A 87 -8.53 -10.89 -8.56
CA PHE A 87 -7.22 -11.50 -8.30
C PHE A 87 -7.29 -12.67 -7.32
N PHE A 88 -8.00 -12.51 -6.19
CA PHE A 88 -8.15 -13.56 -5.17
C PHE A 88 -9.10 -14.69 -5.57
N LYS A 89 -10.03 -14.47 -6.51
CA LYS A 89 -10.88 -15.53 -7.08
C LYS A 89 -10.11 -16.51 -7.97
N SER A 90 -8.95 -16.11 -8.50
CA SER A 90 -8.12 -17.01 -9.31
C SER A 90 -7.47 -18.10 -8.46
N ALA A 91 -7.26 -19.30 -9.04
CA ALA A 91 -6.77 -20.47 -8.31
C ALA A 91 -5.41 -20.25 -7.62
N GLY A 92 -5.20 -20.99 -6.53
CA GLY A 92 -3.95 -21.01 -5.76
C GLY A 92 -3.85 -19.95 -4.67
N LEU A 93 -3.01 -20.23 -3.67
CA LEU A 93 -2.68 -19.30 -2.61
C LEU A 93 -1.92 -18.10 -3.17
N LYS A 94 -2.30 -16.89 -2.77
CA LYS A 94 -1.66 -15.66 -3.24
C LYS A 94 -0.54 -15.26 -2.31
N LYS A 95 0.61 -14.89 -2.85
CA LYS A 95 1.76 -14.33 -2.11
C LYS A 95 2.19 -13.02 -2.75
N LEU A 96 3.18 -12.35 -2.15
CA LEU A 96 3.71 -11.08 -2.65
C LEU A 96 4.21 -11.17 -4.10
N ASN A 97 4.84 -12.29 -4.49
CA ASN A 97 5.30 -12.50 -5.87
C ASN A 97 4.16 -12.48 -6.89
N ASP A 98 2.97 -12.99 -6.53
CA ASP A 98 1.81 -12.99 -7.42
C ASP A 98 1.28 -11.56 -7.63
N VAL A 99 1.30 -10.73 -6.57
CA VAL A 99 0.94 -9.31 -6.67
C VAL A 99 1.92 -8.55 -7.55
N LEU A 100 3.22 -8.79 -7.36
CA LEU A 100 4.27 -8.18 -8.19
C LEU A 100 4.09 -8.54 -9.67
N LYS A 101 3.91 -9.83 -9.99
CA LYS A 101 3.65 -10.29 -11.36
C LYS A 101 2.41 -9.65 -11.98
N PHE A 102 1.34 -9.56 -11.19
CA PHE A 102 0.08 -8.96 -11.62
C PHE A 102 0.20 -7.46 -11.90
N LYS A 103 0.93 -6.72 -11.04
CA LYS A 103 1.04 -5.25 -11.13
C LYS A 103 2.17 -4.76 -12.02
N LEU A 104 3.25 -5.52 -12.22
CA LEU A 104 4.41 -5.13 -13.03
C LEU A 104 4.35 -5.64 -14.48
N THR A 105 3.18 -6.12 -14.94
CA THR A 105 2.92 -6.53 -16.33
C THR A 105 3.98 -7.48 -16.90
N GLY A 106 4.29 -8.56 -16.16
CA GLY A 106 5.18 -9.62 -16.67
C GLY A 106 6.68 -9.32 -16.64
N LYS A 107 7.13 -8.23 -16.00
CA LYS A 107 8.55 -8.06 -15.68
C LYS A 107 8.99 -9.07 -14.62
N ASP A 108 10.21 -9.57 -14.77
CA ASP A 108 10.84 -10.42 -13.75
C ASP A 108 10.98 -9.69 -12.42
N THR A 109 10.71 -10.40 -11.33
CA THR A 109 10.83 -9.90 -9.95
C THR A 109 12.13 -10.36 -9.33
N GLY A 110 12.68 -9.54 -8.42
CA GLY A 110 13.96 -9.77 -7.78
C GLY A 110 15.12 -9.75 -8.75
N THR A 111 15.19 -8.65 -9.50
CA THR A 111 16.37 -8.27 -10.28
C THR A 111 17.62 -8.38 -9.41
N LEU A 112 18.70 -8.90 -10.00
CA LEU A 112 19.97 -8.99 -9.30
C LEU A 112 20.50 -7.60 -8.97
N MET A 113 21.05 -7.45 -7.78
CA MET A 113 21.69 -6.23 -7.31
C MET A 113 23.16 -6.51 -7.04
N GLU A 114 24.02 -5.65 -7.54
CA GLU A 114 25.42 -5.68 -7.13
C GLU A 114 25.53 -5.03 -5.75
N PHE A 115 26.22 -5.70 -4.84
CA PHE A 115 26.52 -5.12 -3.55
C PHE A 115 27.96 -5.40 -3.13
N ALA A 116 28.58 -4.41 -2.50
CA ALA A 116 29.92 -4.51 -1.95
C ALA A 116 29.98 -3.83 -0.58
N ILE A 117 30.55 -4.50 0.41
CA ILE A 117 30.82 -3.90 1.71
C ILE A 117 32.18 -3.20 1.61
N LYS A 118 32.28 -1.94 2.05
CA LYS A 118 33.57 -1.24 2.11
C LYS A 118 34.52 -1.94 3.09
N ASP A 119 35.82 -1.75 2.90
CA ASP A 119 36.86 -2.38 3.73
C ASP A 119 36.77 -2.01 5.22
N ASP A 120 36.25 -0.80 5.53
CA ASP A 120 35.97 -0.35 6.89
C ASP A 120 34.80 -1.11 7.56
N GLY A 121 34.03 -1.89 6.79
CA GLY A 121 32.90 -2.67 7.25
C GLY A 121 31.66 -1.87 7.67
N ASN A 122 31.68 -0.55 7.48
CA ASN A 122 30.68 0.41 7.98
C ASN A 122 29.71 0.89 6.91
N GLU A 123 29.98 0.63 5.64
CA GLU A 123 29.09 1.00 4.54
C GLU A 123 28.90 -0.14 3.54
N ILE A 124 27.74 -0.13 2.90
CA ILE A 124 27.41 -0.98 1.76
C ILE A 124 27.19 -0.12 0.52
N LYS A 125 27.86 -0.46 -0.57
CA LYS A 125 27.61 0.07 -1.91
C LYS A 125 26.61 -0.83 -2.63
N ILE A 126 25.59 -0.22 -3.25
CA ILE A 126 24.58 -0.89 -4.08
C ILE A 126 24.70 -0.36 -5.51
N ASN A 127 24.79 -1.26 -6.48
CA ASN A 127 24.92 -0.99 -7.92
C ASN A 127 26.01 0.05 -8.25
N SER A 128 27.09 0.07 -7.46
CA SER A 128 28.21 1.03 -7.56
C SER A 128 27.84 2.52 -7.49
N ALA A 129 26.57 2.87 -7.23
CA ALA A 129 26.04 4.22 -7.29
C ALA A 129 25.61 4.76 -5.91
N ILE A 130 25.14 3.88 -5.01
CA ILE A 130 24.54 4.27 -3.75
C ILE A 130 25.37 3.69 -2.60
N SER A 131 25.83 4.54 -1.67
CA SER A 131 26.51 4.12 -0.43
C SER A 131 25.57 4.34 0.76
N LEU A 132 25.35 3.30 1.57
CA LEU A 132 24.47 3.34 2.73
C LEU A 132 25.22 2.88 3.99
N PRO A 133 24.88 3.44 5.16
CA PRO A 133 25.47 3.02 6.42
C PRO A 133 25.05 1.60 6.78
N LEU A 134 26.00 0.81 7.27
CA LEU A 134 25.78 -0.50 7.86
C LEU A 134 25.68 -0.37 9.38
N SER A 135 24.70 -1.06 9.93
CA SER A 135 24.50 -1.23 11.36
C SER A 135 24.66 -2.69 11.74
N THR A 136 25.05 -2.94 12.99
CA THR A 136 25.17 -4.30 13.53
C THR A 136 24.16 -4.49 14.64
N CYS A 137 23.40 -5.58 14.60
CA CYS A 137 22.50 -5.96 15.67
C CYS A 137 23.32 -6.35 16.90
N PRO A 138 23.16 -5.68 18.06
CA PRO A 138 23.98 -5.96 19.24
C PRO A 138 23.76 -7.38 19.80
N SER A 139 22.54 -7.93 19.65
CA SER A 139 22.20 -9.25 20.21
C SER A 139 22.62 -10.41 19.31
N THR A 140 22.60 -10.24 17.98
CA THR A 140 22.87 -11.34 17.02
C THR A 140 24.16 -11.17 16.24
N GLY A 141 24.77 -9.99 16.26
CA GLY A 141 25.91 -9.63 15.42
C GLY A 141 25.57 -9.46 13.93
N PHE A 142 24.29 -9.58 13.54
CA PHE A 142 23.91 -9.45 12.12
C PHE A 142 24.09 -8.03 11.62
N LYS A 143 24.79 -7.89 10.48
CA LYS A 143 24.84 -6.64 9.74
C LYS A 143 23.54 -6.39 9.00
N TYR A 144 23.08 -5.16 8.99
CA TYR A 144 21.90 -4.73 8.26
C TYR A 144 22.01 -3.26 7.83
N PHE A 145 21.16 -2.86 6.88
CA PHE A 145 21.00 -1.47 6.46
C PHE A 145 19.53 -1.19 6.17
N TYR A 146 19.20 0.10 6.02
CA TYR A 146 17.88 0.55 5.55
C TYR A 146 18.01 1.12 4.15
N ALA A 147 17.05 0.79 3.28
CA ALA A 147 16.98 1.34 1.93
C ALA A 147 15.52 1.47 1.48
N VAL A 148 15.27 2.46 0.62
CA VAL A 148 14.07 2.54 -0.20
C VAL A 148 14.42 1.89 -1.53
N LEU A 149 13.78 0.77 -1.85
CA LEU A 149 14.12 -0.03 -3.03
C LEU A 149 12.95 -0.06 -4.02
N PRO A 150 13.22 0.04 -5.33
CA PRO A 150 12.23 -0.25 -6.35
C PRO A 150 11.63 -1.65 -6.18
N VAL A 151 10.32 -1.76 -6.39
CA VAL A 151 9.55 -3.01 -6.17
C VAL A 151 10.04 -4.17 -7.03
N GLU A 152 10.69 -3.88 -8.16
CA GLU A 152 11.30 -4.87 -9.06
C GLU A 152 12.47 -5.64 -8.42
N TYR A 153 13.13 -5.09 -7.41
CA TYR A 153 14.22 -5.77 -6.69
C TYR A 153 13.73 -6.73 -5.60
N ILE A 154 12.43 -6.72 -5.30
CA ILE A 154 11.86 -7.42 -4.14
C ILE A 154 11.30 -8.77 -4.57
N ASN A 155 11.65 -9.81 -3.82
CA ASN A 155 11.03 -11.13 -3.90
C ASN A 155 10.42 -11.52 -2.56
N ASN A 156 9.37 -12.35 -2.59
CA ASN A 156 8.89 -13.05 -1.41
C ASN A 156 9.88 -14.13 -0.98
N ASP A 157 10.21 -14.15 0.31
CA ASP A 157 10.98 -15.23 0.92
C ASP A 157 10.06 -16.38 1.33
N GLU A 158 9.93 -17.41 0.51
CA GLU A 158 9.04 -18.54 0.84
C GLU A 158 9.53 -19.37 2.03
N GLU A 159 10.83 -19.33 2.33
CA GLU A 159 11.44 -20.11 3.40
C GLU A 159 11.15 -19.49 4.78
N LEU A 160 11.13 -18.16 4.85
CA LEU A 160 10.92 -17.39 6.07
C LEU A 160 9.49 -16.81 6.20
N GLN A 161 8.75 -16.67 5.09
CA GLN A 161 7.36 -16.22 5.04
C GLN A 161 6.47 -17.23 4.31
N PRO A 162 5.96 -18.24 5.03
CA PRO A 162 5.10 -19.27 4.43
C PRO A 162 3.65 -18.82 4.24
N ARG A 163 3.23 -17.74 4.92
CA ARG A 163 1.81 -17.35 4.97
C ARG A 163 1.32 -16.80 3.64
N PRO A 164 0.10 -17.12 3.21
CA PRO A 164 -0.52 -16.45 2.08
C PRO A 164 -1.01 -15.04 2.45
N LEU A 165 -1.26 -14.24 1.42
CA LEU A 165 -2.02 -13.00 1.52
C LEU A 165 -3.50 -13.31 1.78
N GLU A 166 -4.16 -12.38 2.47
CA GLU A 166 -5.59 -12.46 2.78
C GLU A 166 -6.25 -11.19 2.29
N LEU A 167 -7.34 -11.32 1.52
CA LEU A 167 -8.03 -10.20 0.88
C LEU A 167 -8.43 -9.12 1.89
N ARG A 168 -9.12 -9.50 2.98
CA ARG A 168 -9.60 -8.56 3.99
C ARG A 168 -8.46 -7.74 4.59
N ARG A 169 -7.37 -8.41 4.98
CA ARG A 169 -6.20 -7.75 5.59
C ARG A 169 -5.45 -6.86 4.60
N LEU A 170 -5.34 -7.31 3.34
CA LEU A 170 -4.73 -6.52 2.27
C LEU A 170 -5.56 -5.26 2.00
N TRP A 171 -6.89 -5.40 1.95
CA TRP A 171 -7.82 -4.30 1.74
C TRP A 171 -7.76 -3.25 2.84
N ASP A 172 -7.81 -3.67 4.11
CA ASP A 172 -7.72 -2.76 5.25
C ASP A 172 -6.39 -1.97 5.22
N LEU A 173 -5.28 -2.64 4.91
CA LEU A 173 -3.96 -2.01 4.77
C LEU A 173 -3.89 -1.08 3.56
N TYR A 174 -4.46 -1.47 2.42
CA TYR A 174 -4.50 -0.65 1.21
C TYR A 174 -5.20 0.68 1.48
N ARG A 175 -6.41 0.63 2.05
CA ARG A 175 -7.17 1.84 2.38
C ARG A 175 -6.42 2.73 3.35
N HIS A 176 -5.85 2.14 4.40
CA HIS A 176 -5.07 2.88 5.38
C HIS A 176 -3.85 3.57 4.76
N LEU A 177 -3.06 2.86 3.94
CA LEU A 177 -1.81 3.36 3.35
C LEU A 177 -1.99 4.31 2.15
N LEU A 178 -3.23 4.52 1.68
CA LEU A 178 -3.54 5.55 0.69
C LEU A 178 -3.39 6.96 1.27
N VAL A 179 -3.71 7.15 2.55
CA VAL A 179 -3.71 8.46 3.21
C VAL A 179 -2.81 8.53 4.45
N ASN A 180 -2.27 7.39 4.91
CA ASN A 180 -1.39 7.33 6.07
C ASN A 180 0.00 6.79 5.72
N SER A 181 0.99 7.20 6.52
CA SER A 181 2.37 6.69 6.45
C SER A 181 2.48 5.29 7.04
N GLN A 182 3.37 4.48 6.47
CA GLN A 182 3.74 3.20 7.07
C GLN A 182 4.67 3.44 8.27
N LEU A 183 4.34 2.87 9.43
CA LEU A 183 5.13 3.07 10.65
C LEU A 183 6.42 2.24 10.72
N THR A 184 6.45 1.09 10.06
CA THR A 184 7.56 0.12 10.18
C THR A 184 7.98 -0.33 8.79
N PRO A 185 9.27 -0.32 8.44
CA PRO A 185 9.73 -0.82 7.15
C PRO A 185 9.44 -2.32 6.99
N SER A 186 9.40 -2.78 5.74
CA SER A 186 9.41 -4.22 5.44
C SER A 186 10.74 -4.83 5.86
N VAL A 187 10.76 -6.09 6.28
CA VAL A 187 12.00 -6.75 6.69
C VAL A 187 12.41 -7.78 5.66
N CYS A 188 13.65 -7.66 5.22
CA CYS A 188 14.22 -8.43 4.13
C CYS A 188 15.58 -9.02 4.52
N ARG A 189 16.03 -9.99 3.74
CA ARG A 189 17.42 -10.48 3.72
C ARG A 189 18.00 -10.37 2.33
N LEU A 190 19.31 -10.22 2.29
CA LEU A 190 20.11 -10.30 1.08
C LEU A 190 20.69 -11.70 0.94
N ALA A 191 20.36 -12.39 -0.14
CA ALA A 191 20.90 -13.70 -0.49
C ALA A 191 21.05 -13.79 -2.01
N ASP A 192 22.18 -14.31 -2.49
CA ASP A 192 22.46 -14.52 -3.91
C ASP A 192 22.18 -13.28 -4.79
N ASN A 193 22.59 -12.09 -4.31
CA ASN A 193 22.37 -10.82 -5.02
C ASN A 193 20.89 -10.47 -5.23
N LYS A 194 19.98 -11.04 -4.43
CA LYS A 194 18.55 -10.75 -4.43
C LYS A 194 18.06 -10.36 -3.04
N ILE A 195 17.02 -9.53 -3.02
CA ILE A 195 16.35 -9.10 -1.79
C ILE A 195 15.10 -9.97 -1.59
N PHE A 196 15.08 -10.68 -0.47
CA PHE A 196 13.96 -11.54 -0.08
C PHE A 196 13.24 -10.94 1.13
N LEU A 197 12.01 -10.49 0.93
CA LEU A 197 11.10 -9.98 1.95
C LEU A 197 10.45 -11.13 2.69
N PHE A 198 10.62 -11.14 4.02
CA PHE A 198 10.05 -12.19 4.87
C PHE A 198 9.12 -11.67 5.97
N ASP A 199 9.13 -10.38 6.27
CA ASP A 199 8.13 -9.75 7.16
C ASP A 199 7.56 -8.48 6.52
N GLY A 200 6.26 -8.29 6.69
CA GLY A 200 5.52 -7.18 6.09
C GLY A 200 4.87 -7.48 4.73
N GLN A 201 4.64 -8.74 4.35
CA GLN A 201 4.11 -9.09 3.02
C GLN A 201 2.80 -8.37 2.65
N HIS A 202 1.81 -8.30 3.56
CA HIS A 202 0.53 -7.63 3.27
C HIS A 202 0.72 -6.12 3.15
N LYS A 203 1.67 -5.55 3.89
CA LYS A 203 2.00 -4.11 3.82
C LYS A 203 2.64 -3.78 2.48
N ALA A 204 3.66 -4.55 2.07
CA ALA A 204 4.30 -4.40 0.78
C ALA A 204 3.31 -4.59 -0.38
N ALA A 205 2.48 -5.64 -0.33
CA ALA A 205 1.45 -5.90 -1.33
C ALA A 205 0.44 -4.73 -1.42
N ALA A 206 0.00 -4.19 -0.28
CA ALA A 206 -0.90 -3.04 -0.24
C ALA A 206 -0.27 -1.78 -0.86
N GLN A 207 1.00 -1.50 -0.56
CA GLN A 207 1.75 -0.39 -1.15
C GLN A 207 1.87 -0.52 -2.68
N ILE A 208 2.24 -1.72 -3.16
CA ILE A 208 2.33 -2.00 -4.60
C ILE A 208 0.96 -1.81 -5.26
N TRP A 209 -0.12 -2.27 -4.62
CA TRP A 209 -1.47 -2.08 -5.14
C TRP A 209 -1.90 -0.61 -5.17
N ALA A 210 -1.46 0.20 -4.21
CA ALA A 210 -1.66 1.64 -4.18
C ALA A 210 -0.91 2.39 -5.29
N GLY A 211 -0.02 1.70 -6.02
CA GLY A 211 0.78 2.22 -7.12
C GLY A 211 2.16 2.72 -6.70
N ARG A 212 2.62 2.40 -5.47
CA ARG A 212 3.97 2.77 -5.04
C ARG A 212 5.00 1.96 -5.82
N LYS A 213 6.02 2.65 -6.34
CA LYS A 213 7.10 2.05 -7.14
C LYS A 213 8.28 1.61 -6.30
N GLU A 214 8.35 2.06 -5.05
CA GLU A 214 9.44 1.78 -4.13
C GLU A 214 8.88 1.43 -2.75
N ILE A 215 9.62 0.64 -1.98
CA ILE A 215 9.26 0.25 -0.62
C ILE A 215 10.43 0.43 0.34
N GLU A 216 10.12 0.88 1.55
CA GLU A 216 11.07 0.98 2.66
C GLU A 216 11.39 -0.39 3.22
N CYS A 217 12.68 -0.73 3.28
CA CYS A 217 13.17 -2.04 3.69
C CYS A 217 14.28 -1.93 4.74
N LYS A 218 14.23 -2.80 5.76
CA LYS A 218 15.36 -3.18 6.61
C LYS A 218 15.93 -4.48 6.07
N ILE A 219 17.21 -4.48 5.67
CA ILE A 219 17.81 -5.62 4.94
C ILE A 219 18.97 -6.20 5.75
N TYR A 220 18.84 -7.46 6.16
CA TYR A 220 19.94 -8.21 6.78
C TYR A 220 20.91 -8.78 5.74
N ILE A 221 22.20 -8.70 6.03
CA ILE A 221 23.27 -9.21 5.15
C ILE A 221 23.77 -10.53 5.70
N LYS A 222 23.68 -11.58 4.87
CA LYS A 222 24.13 -12.95 5.20
C LYS A 222 23.73 -13.38 6.64
N PRO A 223 22.46 -13.21 7.05
CA PRO A 223 22.04 -13.63 8.38
C PRO A 223 22.10 -15.15 8.52
N ALA A 224 22.30 -15.66 9.73
CA ALA A 224 22.12 -17.08 10.00
C ALA A 224 20.61 -17.42 9.90
N LEU A 225 20.23 -18.16 8.84
CA LEU A 225 18.82 -18.40 8.49
C LEU A 225 18.02 -19.06 9.63
N LYS A 226 18.61 -20.02 10.33
CA LYS A 226 17.96 -20.70 11.45
C LYS A 226 17.54 -19.72 12.55
N VAL A 227 18.47 -18.87 12.99
CA VAL A 227 18.23 -17.86 14.04
C VAL A 227 17.17 -16.85 13.58
N LEU A 228 17.24 -16.42 12.31
CA LEU A 228 16.28 -15.48 11.75
C LEU A 228 14.86 -16.09 11.66
N LYS A 229 14.76 -17.36 11.26
CA LYS A 229 13.50 -18.11 11.21
C LYS A 229 12.88 -18.27 12.59
N GLU A 230 13.65 -18.70 13.58
CA GLU A 230 13.21 -18.84 14.97
C GLU A 230 12.75 -17.48 15.53
N THR A 231 13.51 -16.41 15.28
CA THR A 231 13.15 -15.05 15.69
C THR A 231 11.83 -14.61 15.05
N ASN A 232 11.66 -14.84 13.75
CA ASN A 232 10.45 -14.45 13.02
C ASN A 232 9.21 -15.22 13.52
N LEU A 233 9.35 -16.52 13.80
CA LEU A 233 8.28 -17.35 14.34
C LEU A 233 7.85 -16.87 15.73
N VAL A 234 8.80 -16.63 16.64
CA VAL A 234 8.51 -16.14 17.99
C VAL A 234 7.89 -14.73 17.96
N ALA A 235 8.36 -13.86 17.06
CA ALA A 235 7.82 -12.51 16.88
C ALA A 235 6.35 -12.51 16.45
N HIS A 236 5.97 -13.42 15.54
CA HIS A 236 4.61 -13.50 15.04
C HIS A 236 3.65 -14.33 15.91
N ASP A 237 4.18 -15.15 16.81
CA ASP A 237 3.40 -15.95 17.76
C ASP A 237 3.27 -15.25 19.12
N LYS A 238 4.35 -15.28 19.91
CA LYS A 238 4.34 -14.87 21.32
C LYS A 238 4.50 -13.38 21.53
N LEU A 239 5.27 -12.71 20.67
CA LEU A 239 5.64 -11.29 20.82
C LEU A 239 4.87 -10.38 19.85
N ARG A 240 3.75 -10.86 19.30
CA ARG A 240 2.93 -10.05 18.39
C ARG A 240 2.49 -8.76 19.09
N GLN A 241 2.61 -7.64 18.39
CA GLN A 241 2.18 -6.36 18.93
C GLN A 241 0.70 -6.43 19.29
N MET A 242 0.39 -6.25 20.57
CA MET A 242 -0.98 -6.27 21.06
C MET A 242 -1.72 -5.01 20.61
N GLN A 243 -2.99 -5.19 20.24
CA GLN A 243 -3.90 -4.07 20.07
C GLN A 243 -4.07 -3.35 21.42
N PHE A 244 -4.21 -2.03 21.39
CA PHE A 244 -4.61 -1.29 22.58
C PHE A 244 -5.99 -1.78 23.05
N PHE A 245 -6.17 -1.88 24.36
CA PHE A 245 -7.49 -2.15 24.94
C PHE A 245 -8.48 -1.07 24.53
N THR A 246 -9.75 -1.45 24.35
CA THR A 246 -10.83 -0.54 23.94
C THR A 246 -10.92 0.71 24.81
N SER A 247 -10.74 0.57 26.13
CA SER A 247 -10.75 1.71 27.06
C SER A 247 -9.64 2.72 26.78
N VAL A 248 -8.43 2.25 26.46
CA VAL A 248 -7.30 3.10 26.10
C VAL A 248 -7.56 3.80 24.75
N LEU A 249 -8.16 3.07 23.79
CA LEU A 249 -8.54 3.65 22.50
C LEU A 249 -9.57 4.77 22.67
N ILE A 250 -10.63 4.56 23.46
CA ILE A 250 -11.66 5.57 23.71
C ILE A 250 -11.04 6.86 24.28
N ASN A 251 -10.16 6.74 25.28
CA ASN A 251 -9.51 7.90 25.88
C ASN A 251 -8.59 8.64 24.89
N LYS A 252 -7.86 7.90 24.04
CA LYS A 252 -7.02 8.51 23.00
C LYS A 252 -7.87 9.26 21.98
N TRP A 253 -8.96 8.66 21.51
CA TRP A 253 -9.89 9.32 20.59
C TRP A 253 -10.50 10.56 21.21
N ALA A 254 -10.94 10.50 22.47
CA ALA A 254 -11.47 11.66 23.19
C ALA A 254 -10.44 12.80 23.29
N SER A 255 -9.16 12.47 23.49
CA SER A 255 -8.08 13.47 23.48
C SER A 255 -7.92 14.15 22.12
N ILE A 256 -7.91 13.36 21.04
CA ILE A 256 -7.79 13.88 19.67
C ILE A 256 -8.97 14.82 19.36
N PHE A 257 -10.20 14.37 19.65
CA PHE A 257 -11.39 15.21 19.43
C PHE A 257 -11.38 16.49 20.27
N ALA A 258 -10.84 16.44 21.49
CA ALA A 258 -10.71 17.63 22.34
C ALA A 258 -9.67 18.62 21.81
N GLU A 259 -8.63 18.15 21.11
CA GLU A 259 -7.66 18.99 20.42
C GLU A 259 -8.30 19.64 19.18
N GLU A 260 -8.97 18.86 18.32
CA GLU A 260 -9.70 19.36 17.15
C GLU A 260 -10.75 20.41 17.53
N TRP A 261 -11.48 20.20 18.63
CA TRP A 261 -12.48 21.16 19.11
C TRP A 261 -11.87 22.50 19.57
N LYS A 262 -10.62 22.51 20.04
CA LYS A 262 -9.95 23.77 20.44
C LYS A 262 -9.48 24.60 19.24
N GLU A 263 -9.33 23.97 18.08
CA GLU A 263 -8.89 24.64 16.85
C GLU A 263 -10.04 25.25 16.05
N TYR A 264 -11.30 24.95 16.43
CA TYR A 264 -12.54 25.45 15.80
C TYR A 264 -13.09 26.69 16.50
#